data_AF-A0A9D3BSL7-F1
#
_entry.id   AF-A0A9D3BSL7-F1
#
_cell.length_a   1.000
_cell.length_b   1.000
_cell.length_c   1.000
_cell.angle_alpha   90.00
_cell.angle_beta   90.00
_cell.angle_gamma   90.00
#
_symmetry.space_group_name_H-M   'P 1'
#
loop_
_entity.id
_entity.type
_entity.pdbx_description
1 polymer ?
#
loop_
_entity_poly.entity_id
_entity_poly.type
_entity_poly.pdbx_seq_one_letter_code
_entity_poly.pdbx_strand_id
1 'polypeptide(L)' 'MSQQDVINFAALEQELRAAVESERRYQRENETKLRAVTNRVSYEQFRDLVLTSHLKPLEKKDKDRAPRSQSWNPIAPGNM' A
#
# COMPACT_ATOMS: atom_id res chain seq x y z
N MET A 1 33.46 35.67 -7.23
CA MET A 1 32.15 34.99 -7.29
C MET A 1 32.02 34.19 -6.00
N SER A 2 30.98 34.45 -5.21
CA SER A 2 30.76 33.84 -3.90
C SER A 2 30.46 32.35 -4.03
N GLN A 3 30.95 31.52 -3.10
CA GLN A 3 30.77 30.06 -3.04
C GLN A 3 29.30 29.59 -2.88
N GLN A 4 28.32 30.47 -3.06
CA GLN A 4 26.89 30.19 -2.93
C GLN A 4 26.28 29.50 -4.18
N ASP A 5 27.03 29.35 -5.26
CA ASP A 5 26.53 28.79 -6.53
C ASP A 5 26.81 27.29 -6.72
N VAL A 6 27.30 26.58 -5.70
CA VAL A 6 27.55 25.14 -5.81
C VAL A 6 26.25 24.37 -5.49
N ILE A 7 25.55 23.97 -6.55
CA ILE A 7 24.34 23.13 -6.44
C ILE A 7 24.68 21.81 -5.77
N ASN A 8 23.99 21.50 -4.67
CA ASN A 8 24.10 20.21 -3.99
C ASN A 8 23.20 19.16 -4.66
N PHE A 9 23.76 18.41 -5.61
CA PHE A 9 23.03 17.38 -6.35
C PHE A 9 22.49 16.24 -5.46
N ALA A 10 23.17 15.91 -4.36
CA ALA A 10 22.71 14.85 -3.46
C ALA A 10 21.43 15.25 -2.71
N ALA A 11 21.37 16.49 -2.24
CA ALA A 11 20.17 17.04 -1.62
C ALA A 11 19.01 17.13 -2.63
N LEU A 12 19.30 17.59 -3.85
CA LEU A 12 18.32 17.68 -4.93
C LEU A 12 17.75 16.31 -5.34
N GLU A 13 18.60 15.29 -5.42
CA GLU A 13 18.16 13.94 -5.72
C GLU A 13 17.26 13.37 -4.62
N GLN A 14 17.58 13.62 -3.35
CA GLN A 14 16.75 13.19 -2.24
C GLN A 14 15.38 13.88 -2.26
N GLU A 15 15.35 15.19 -2.52
CA GLU A 15 14.11 15.95 -2.67
C GLU A 15 13.25 15.40 -3.83
N LEU A 16 13.87 15.14 -4.98
CA LEU A 16 13.20 14.56 -6.13
C LEU A 16 12.59 13.19 -5.81
N ARG A 17 13.34 12.30 -5.15
CA ARG A 17 12.85 10.98 -4.75
C ARG A 17 11.65 11.10 -3.81
N ALA A 18 11.72 11.99 -2.82
CA ALA A 18 10.63 12.24 -1.90
C ALA A 18 9.37 12.76 -2.62
N ALA A 19 9.54 13.71 -3.54
CA ALA A 19 8.45 14.27 -4.34
C ALA A 19 7.79 13.21 -5.24
N VAL A 20 8.58 12.36 -5.89
CA VAL A 20 8.07 11.25 -6.71
C VAL A 20 7.31 10.23 -5.87
N GLU A 21 7.80 9.91 -4.67
CA GLU A 21 7.08 9.01 -3.76
C GLU A 21 5.77 9.61 -3.25
N SER A 22 5.76 10.91 -2.91
CA SER A 22 4.53 11.59 -2.50
C SER A 22 3.49 11.62 -3.62
N GLU A 23 3.91 11.87 -4.86
CA GLU A 23 3.02 11.88 -6.02
C GLU A 23 2.42 10.49 -6.27
N ARG A 24 3.24 9.44 -6.18
CA ARG A 24 2.77 8.04 -6.31
C ARG A 24 1.74 7.67 -5.24
N ARG A 25 1.93 8.13 -3.99
CA ARG A 25 0.96 7.91 -2.91
C ARG A 25 -0.34 8.67 -3.19
N TYR A 26 -0.24 9.95 -3.54
CA TYR A 26 -1.37 10.79 -3.88
C TYR A 26 -2.20 10.18 -5.02
N GLN A 27 -1.55 9.71 -6.08
CA GLN A 27 -2.22 9.11 -7.22
C GLN A 27 -3.01 7.85 -6.83
N ARG A 28 -2.43 6.97 -6.00
CA ARG A 28 -3.08 5.73 -5.55
C ARG A 28 -4.29 6.00 -4.63
N GLU A 29 -4.16 6.99 -3.74
CA GLU A 29 -5.28 7.43 -2.91
C GLU A 29 -6.39 8.05 -3.78
N ASN A 30 -6.05 8.90 -4.74
CA ASN A 30 -7.02 9.57 -5.60
C ASN A 30 -7.77 8.57 -6.49
N GLU A 31 -7.09 7.58 -7.06
CA GLU A 31 -7.72 6.48 -7.79
C GLU A 31 -8.76 5.76 -6.92
N THR A 32 -8.42 5.50 -5.66
CA THR A 32 -9.32 4.86 -4.70
C THR A 32 -10.51 5.75 -4.35
N LYS A 33 -10.28 7.05 -4.15
CA LYS A 33 -11.33 8.06 -3.91
C LYS A 33 -12.32 8.08 -5.08
N LEU A 34 -11.82 8.18 -6.31
CA LEU A 34 -12.65 8.18 -7.53
C LEU A 34 -13.46 6.89 -7.64
N ARG A 35 -12.83 5.73 -7.46
CA ARG A 35 -13.51 4.43 -7.50
C ARG A 35 -14.61 4.32 -6.43
N ALA A 36 -14.34 4.74 -5.21
CA ALA A 36 -15.30 4.68 -4.11
C ALA A 36 -16.52 5.59 -4.37
N VAL A 37 -16.28 6.80 -4.89
CA VAL A 37 -17.34 7.74 -5.30
C VAL A 37 -18.19 7.15 -6.43
N THR A 38 -17.57 6.56 -7.46
CA THR A 38 -18.30 5.87 -8.54
C THR A 38 -19.19 4.75 -8.01
N ASN A 39 -18.71 4.01 -7.02
CA ASN A 39 -19.44 2.90 -6.40
C ASN A 39 -20.48 3.34 -5.35
N ARG A 40 -20.63 4.65 -5.08
CA ARG A 40 -21.61 5.22 -4.13
C ARG A 40 -21.59 4.55 -2.75
N VAL A 41 -20.39 4.28 -2.22
CA VAL A 41 -20.22 3.65 -0.90
C VAL A 41 -20.58 4.64 0.22
N SER A 42 -20.90 4.10 1.41
CA SER A 42 -21.06 4.94 2.60
C SER A 42 -19.74 5.64 2.97
N TYR A 43 -19.81 6.74 3.73
CA TYR A 43 -18.61 7.48 4.13
C TYR A 43 -17.61 6.62 4.91
N GLU A 44 -18.09 5.75 5.81
CA GLU A 44 -17.22 4.84 6.58
C GLU A 44 -16.46 3.89 5.64
N GLN A 45 -17.16 3.27 4.70
CA GLN A 45 -16.54 2.41 3.68
C GLN A 45 -15.57 3.18 2.78
N PHE A 46 -15.92 4.41 2.40
CA PHE A 46 -15.02 5.29 1.64
C PHE A 46 -13.72 5.53 2.41
N ARG A 47 -13.81 5.87 3.70
CA ARG A 47 -12.66 6.13 4.56
C ARG A 47 -11.75 4.90 4.65
N ASP A 48 -12.34 3.73 4.87
CA ASP A 48 -11.59 2.48 4.98
C ASP A 48 -10.89 2.11 3.67
N LEU A 49 -11.57 2.28 2.53
CA LEU A 49 -10.97 2.04 1.21
C LEU A 49 -9.79 2.96 0.96
N VAL A 50 -9.92 4.27 1.21
CA VAL A 50 -8.83 5.24 0.99
C VAL A 50 -7.64 4.96 1.89
N LEU A 51 -7.88 4.66 3.18
CA LEU A 51 -6.81 4.32 4.13
C LEU A 51 -6.07 3.04 3.72
N THR A 52 -6.78 2.06 3.16
CA THR A 52 -6.22 0.77 2.74
C THR A 52 -5.71 0.74 1.30
N SER A 53 -5.75 1.86 0.57
CA SER A 53 -5.33 1.97 -0.84
C SER A 53 -3.87 1.56 -1.11
N HIS A 54 -3.02 1.63 -0.10
CA HIS A 54 -1.61 1.26 -0.19
C HIS A 54 -1.37 -0.26 -0.10
N LEU A 55 -2.36 -1.05 0.31
CA LEU A 55 -2.26 -2.50 0.46
C LEU A 55 -2.22 -3.17 -0.92
N LYS A 56 -1.33 -4.15 -1.08
CA LYS A 56 -1.31 -5.00 -2.28
C LYS A 56 -2.29 -6.16 -2.12
N PRO A 57 -3.02 -6.55 -3.18
CA PRO A 57 -3.79 -7.79 -3.17
C PRO A 57 -2.90 -8.98 -2.83
N LEU A 58 -3.41 -9.91 -2.04
CA LEU A 58 -2.70 -11.15 -1.70
C LEU A 58 -2.45 -11.98 -2.96
N GLU A 59 -1.20 -12.35 -3.19
CA GLU A 59 -0.80 -13.25 -4.27
C GLU A 59 -1.13 -14.70 -3.92
N LYS A 60 -1.16 -15.60 -4.91
CA LYS A 60 -1.40 -17.04 -4.66
C LYS A 60 -0.37 -17.63 -3.70
N LYS A 61 0.90 -17.20 -3.83
CA LYS A 61 2.00 -17.62 -2.96
C LYS A 61 1.82 -17.17 -1.51
N ASP A 62 1.10 -16.06 -1.27
CA ASP A 62 0.80 -15.60 0.09
C ASP A 62 -0.29 -16.46 0.75
N LYS A 63 -1.13 -17.14 -0.06
CA LYS A 63 -2.18 -18.03 0.41
C LYS A 63 -1.66 -19.42 0.75
N ASP A 64 -0.61 -19.84 0.04
CA ASP A 64 0.10 -21.10 0.26
C ASP A 64 1.02 -20.97 1.48
N ARG A 65 0.43 -20.77 2.66
CA ARG A 65 1.15 -20.82 3.93
C ARG A 65 1.79 -22.21 4.07
N ALA A 66 3.00 -22.26 4.62
CA ALA A 66 3.70 -23.50 4.97
C ALA A 66 2.72 -24.54 5.56
N PRO A 67 2.90 -25.85 5.28
CA PRO A 67 1.96 -26.90 5.69
C PRO A 67 1.59 -26.69 7.16
N ARG A 68 0.32 -26.33 7.39
CA ARG A 68 -0.17 -26.08 8.74
C ARG A 68 -0.14 -27.42 9.46
N SER A 69 0.90 -27.64 10.26
CA SER A 69 1.06 -28.84 11.08
C SER A 69 -0.05 -29.01 12.13
N GLN A 70 -0.91 -28.00 12.30
CA GLN A 70 -2.05 -28.04 13.20
C GLN A 70 -3.32 -27.68 12.45
N SER A 71 -4.35 -28.51 12.62
CA SER A 71 -5.72 -28.15 12.27
C SER A 71 -6.10 -26.88 13.02
N TRP A 72 -6.74 -25.95 12.31
CA TRP A 72 -7.28 -24.71 12.92
C TRP A 72 -8.28 -25.01 14.05
N ASN A 73 -8.85 -26.22 14.05
CA ASN A 73 -9.70 -26.75 15.10
C ASN A 73 -8.96 -27.87 15.88
N PRO A 74 -8.73 -27.70 17.18
CA PRO A 74 -8.08 -28.72 18.03
C PRO A 74 -8.94 -29.98 18.24
N ILE A 75 -10.24 -29.93 17.91
CA ILE A 75 -11.19 -31.03 18.08
C ILE A 75 -11.46 -31.75 16.75
N ALA A 76 -10.96 -31.21 15.63
CA ALA A 76 -11.15 -31.87 14.33
C ALA A 76 -10.31 -33.16 14.30
N PRO A 77 -10.92 -34.33 14.04
CA PRO A 77 -10.15 -35.54 13.78
C PRO A 77 -9.28 -35.28 12.56
N GLY A 78 -7.96 -35.47 12.72
CA GLY A 78 -7.03 -35.33 11.61
C GLY A 78 -7.42 -36.29 10.50
N ASN A 79 -7.52 -35.80 9.27
CA ASN A 79 -7.70 -36.66 8.10
C ASN A 79 -6.50 -37.62 8.05
N MET A 80 -6.74 -38.91 8.33
CA MET A 80 -5.81 -39.98 8.00
C MET A 80 -5.76 -40.19 6.49
#